data_AF-R6M0A6-F1
#
_entry.id   AF-R6M0A6-F1
#
_cell.length_a   1.000
_cell.length_b   1.000
_cell.length_c   1.000
_cell.angle_alpha   90.00
_cell.angle_beta   90.00
_cell.angle_gamma   90.00
#
_symmetry.space_group_name_H-M   'P 1'
#
loop_
_entity.id
_entity.type
_entity.pdbx_description
1 polymer ?
#
loop_
_entity_poly.entity_id
_entity_poly.type
_entity_poly.pdbx_seq_one_letter_code
_entity_poly.pdbx_strand_id
1 'polypeptide(L)' 'MDMTELEKRDMLIELLSTLYRIKADNKEENKTLDYEITVTEQRLTAMGYNDFSKLKLEKAD' A
#
# COMPACT_ATOMS: atom_id res chain seq x y z
N MET A 1 2.56 24.19 2.97
CA MET A 1 3.39 23.76 1.83
C MET A 1 2.65 22.62 1.17
N ASP A 2 2.47 22.68 -0.14
CA ASP A 2 1.92 21.54 -0.88
C ASP A 2 3.00 20.47 -1.01
N MET A 3 2.66 19.24 -0.67
CA MET A 3 3.55 18.10 -0.94
C MET A 3 3.70 17.92 -2.45
N THR A 4 4.94 17.62 -2.86
CA THR A 4 5.26 17.18 -4.21
C THR A 4 4.55 15.86 -4.53
N GLU A 5 4.36 15.57 -5.82
CA GLU A 5 3.80 14.28 -6.25
C GLU A 5 4.67 13.10 -5.81
N LEU A 6 5.99 13.31 -5.75
CA LEU A 6 6.94 12.31 -5.27
C LEU A 6 6.69 11.97 -3.78
N GLU A 7 6.59 12.99 -2.92
CA GLU A 7 6.32 12.80 -1.50
C GLU A 7 4.97 12.12 -1.25
N LYS A 8 3.93 12.50 -2.00
CA LYS A 8 2.61 11.84 -1.93
C LYS A 8 2.68 10.38 -2.33
N ARG A 9 3.43 10.06 -3.39
CA ARG A 9 3.63 8.68 -3.85
C ARG A 9 4.38 7.87 -2.79
N ASP A 10 5.46 8.42 -2.24
CA ASP A 10 6.27 7.71 -1.25
C ASP A 10 5.46 7.43 0.04
N MET A 11 4.64 8.38 0.49
CA MET A 11 3.69 8.16 1.59
C MET A 11 2.65 7.05 1.29
N LEU A 12 2.13 7.00 0.06
CA LEU A 12 1.20 5.95 -0.35
C LEU A 12 1.88 4.57 -0.40
N ILE A 13 3.17 4.52 -0.78
CA ILE A 13 3.97 3.28 -0.75
C ILE A 13 4.15 2.80 0.70
N GLU A 14 4.49 3.68 1.63
CA GLU A 14 4.62 3.34 3.06
C GLU A 14 3.30 2.86 3.66
N LEU A 15 2.20 3.53 3.32
CA LEU A 15 0.85 3.12 3.74
C LEU A 15 0.52 1.73 3.19
N LEU A 16 0.72 1.50 1.88
CA LEU A 16 0.41 0.22 1.25
C LEU A 16 1.23 -0.92 1.85
N SER A 17 2.51 -0.68 2.15
CA SER A 17 3.38 -1.65 2.83
C SER A 17 2.84 -2.02 4.21
N THR A 18 2.39 -1.01 4.97
CA THR A 18 1.74 -1.22 6.27
C THR A 18 0.46 -2.04 6.15
N LEU A 19 -0.40 -1.74 5.16
CA LEU A 19 -1.64 -2.48 4.92
C LEU A 19 -1.37 -3.95 4.55
N TYR A 20 -0.36 -4.22 3.71
CA TYR A 20 0.03 -5.59 3.40
C TYR A 20 0.55 -6.34 4.63
N ARG A 21 1.35 -5.69 5.49
CA ARG A 21 1.80 -6.32 6.74
C ARG A 21 0.62 -6.65 7.65
N ILE A 22 -0.30 -5.72 7.86
CA ILE A 22 -1.52 -5.96 8.66
C ILE A 22 -2.31 -7.12 8.05
N LYS A 23 -2.42 -7.20 6.72
CA LYS A 23 -3.14 -8.29 6.05
C LYS A 23 -2.44 -9.63 6.21
N ALA A 24 -1.11 -9.66 6.17
CA ALA A 24 -0.32 -10.87 6.40
C ALA A 24 -0.42 -11.37 7.85
N ASP A 25 -0.49 -10.45 8.81
CA ASP A 25 -0.59 -10.76 10.23
C ASP A 25 -2.03 -11.13 10.65
N ASN A 26 -3.03 -10.59 9.95
CA ASN A 26 -4.43 -10.86 10.23
C ASN A 26 -4.85 -12.22 9.68
N LYS A 27 -5.25 -13.12 10.57
CA LYS A 27 -5.67 -14.49 10.23
C LYS A 27 -7.12 -14.59 9.76
N GLU A 28 -7.88 -13.49 9.85
CA GLU A 28 -9.28 -13.39 9.45
C GLU A 28 -9.44 -12.51 8.20
N GLU A 29 -10.45 -12.83 7.39
CA GLU A 29 -10.83 -12.00 6.25
C GLU A 29 -11.27 -10.61 6.73
N ASN A 30 -10.61 -9.56 6.22
CA ASN A 30 -10.94 -8.18 6.54
C ASN A 30 -11.23 -7.40 5.25
N LYS A 31 -12.51 -7.35 4.87
CA LYS A 31 -12.97 -6.68 3.65
C LYS A 31 -12.65 -5.19 3.60
N THR A 32 -12.62 -4.53 4.75
CA THR A 32 -12.21 -3.12 4.83
C THR A 32 -10.74 -2.97 4.48
N LEU A 33 -9.88 -3.84 5.04
CA LEU A 33 -8.45 -3.85 4.73
C LEU A 33 -8.18 -4.14 3.25
N ASP A 34 -8.91 -5.10 2.66
CA ASP A 34 -8.82 -5.42 1.24
C ASP A 34 -9.22 -4.25 0.34
N TYR A 35 -10.27 -3.53 0.72
CA TYR A 35 -10.71 -2.34 0.02
C TYR A 35 -9.65 -1.22 0.09
N GLU A 36 -9.10 -0.95 1.27
CA GLU A 36 -8.07 0.09 1.45
C GLU A 36 -6.79 -0.23 0.66
N ILE A 37 -6.38 -1.50 0.62
CA ILE A 37 -5.27 -1.97 -0.23
C ILE A 37 -5.57 -1.66 -1.71
N THR A 38 -6.76 -2.05 -2.18
CA THR A 38 -7.16 -1.86 -3.58
C THR A 38 -7.17 -0.38 -3.98
N VAL A 39 -7.74 0.48 -3.14
CA VAL A 39 -7.79 1.93 -3.38
C VAL A 39 -6.38 2.53 -3.41
N THR A 40 -5.51 2.08 -2.53
CA THR A 40 -4.12 2.57 -2.47
C THR A 40 -3.31 2.12 -3.69
N GLU A 41 -3.45 0.87 -4.12
CA GLU A 41 -2.86 0.36 -5.38
C GLU A 41 -3.33 1.18 -6.60
N GLN A 42 -4.63 1.49 -6.69
CA GLN A 42 -5.17 2.29 -7.79
C GLN A 42 -4.61 3.72 -7.81
N ARG A 43 -4.45 4.35 -6.65
CA ARG A 43 -3.84 5.69 -6.55
C ARG A 43 -2.38 5.70 -6.96
N LEU A 44 -1.62 4.68 -6.55
CA LEU A 44 -0.23 4.51 -6.96
C LEU A 44 -0.09 4.24 -8.46
N THR A 45 -0.99 3.42 -9.02
CA THR A 45 -1.08 3.15 -10.46
C THR A 45 -1.33 4.44 -11.25
N ALA A 46 -2.25 5.29 -10.77
CA ALA A 46 -2.51 6.60 -11.38
C ALA A 46 -1.30 7.55 -11.33
N MET A 47 -0.39 7.34 -10.38
CA MET A 47 0.90 8.05 -10.26
C MET A 47 2.06 7.34 -11.00
N GLY A 48 1.77 6.31 -11.79
CA GLY A 48 2.75 5.56 -12.59
C GLY A 48 3.51 4.45 -11.85
N TYR A 49 3.11 4.12 -10.62
CA TYR A 49 3.69 3.01 -9.86
C TYR A 49 2.82 1.76 -10.02
N ASN A 50 3.33 0.75 -10.75
CA ASN A 50 2.54 -0.41 -11.20
C ASN A 50 3.03 -1.76 -10.66
N ASP A 51 4.16 -1.80 -9.94
CA ASP A 51 4.73 -3.06 -9.40
C ASP A 51 4.72 -3.08 -7.87
N PHE A 52 3.75 -3.79 -7.31
CA PHE A 52 3.56 -3.95 -5.87
C PHE A 52 4.23 -5.22 -5.30
N SER A 53 4.93 -6.00 -6.13
CA SER A 53 5.46 -7.32 -5.73
C SER A 53 6.44 -7.21 -4.58
N LYS A 54 7.28 -6.17 -4.57
CA LYS A 54 8.25 -5.89 -3.51
C LYS A 54 7.57 -5.57 -2.17
N LEU A 55 6.45 -4.85 -2.19
CA LEU A 55 5.72 -4.44 -0.99
C LEU A 55 4.96 -5.60 -0.33
N LYS A 56 4.60 -6.62 -1.13
CA LYS A 56 3.93 -7.84 -0.64
C LYS A 56 4.88 -8.81 0.07
N LEU A 57 6.19 -8.64 -0.11
CA LEU A 57 7.23 -9.58 0.34
C LEU A 57 7.96 -9.14 1.62
N GLU A 58 7.75 -7.91 2.10
CA GLU A 58 8.25 -7.48 3.40
C GLU A 58 7.47 -8.17 4.52
N LYS A 59 7.83 -9.43 4.80
CA LYS A 59 7.56 -10.02 6.11
C LYS A 59 8.35 -9.22 7.13
N ALA A 60 7.69 -8.76 8.18
CA ALA A 60 8.39 -8.34 9.37
C ALA A 60 9.10 -9.57 9.96
N ASP A 61 10.42 -9.62 9.79
CA ASP A 61 11.30 -10.47 10.60
C ASP A 61 11.18 -10.11 12.09
#